data_AF-A0AAU9FZ41-F1
#
_entry.id   AF-A0AAU9FZ41-F1
#
_cell.length_a   1.000
_cell.length_b   1.000
_cell.length_c   1.000
_cell.angle_alpha   90.00
_cell.angle_beta   90.00
_cell.angle_gamma   90.00
#
_symmetry.space_group_name_H-M   'P 1'
#
loop_
_entity.id
_entity.type
_entity.pdbx_description
1 polymer ?
#
loop_
_entity_poly.entity_id
_entity_poly.type
_entity_poly.pdbx_seq_one_letter_code
_entity_poly.pdbx_strand_id
1 'polypeptide(L)'
;MSRKRCTSLTAKLLKYACADVPFCAEDFDLGDASDLISYADPQTVCRVLEPSMKFKLPQADTDDSTEGNQLQMCRSVEVYEEDGWGTTITALAAGQFQVQVVGRFCPVVNEPYMMGRIGCASLLSSLYTMGVSGQSVLMQLTISWKLTELQRDVFVPLMVRGFEDGCKEADVKISGQQIEWSRWLSIGGVALGFYDASKKFIVPEHAVPGDVLVLTKPLGTHEATRAFARLQEPEIRARILRRISEQALGDAYRQALKSMGHLNRVASLLMNIYNAHAVTAIGEHGFMKHAEALAQRQQENVSFCITNIPVIAGMQLISKRLVKGLSPEMSGGLLICMAPAQASQFIEQFNEAVGYQPWIVGSVESGSKTVYMAEDARIIEQFSDNGIIEFDE
;
A
#
# COMPACT_ATOMS: atom_id res chain seq x y z
N MET A 1 19.29 -4.85 -34.77
CA MET A 1 17.87 -5.28 -34.65
C MET A 1 17.01 -4.46 -35.63
N SER A 2 16.19 -5.12 -36.46
CA SER A 2 15.46 -4.50 -37.59
C SER A 2 14.29 -3.61 -37.14
N ARG A 3 14.10 -2.44 -37.77
CA ARG A 3 12.98 -1.47 -37.56
C ARG A 3 11.58 -2.11 -37.56
N LYS A 4 11.39 -3.26 -38.22
CA LYS A 4 10.12 -4.01 -38.25
C LYS A 4 9.82 -4.78 -36.94
N ARG A 5 10.84 -5.25 -36.21
CA ARG A 5 10.64 -5.86 -34.88
C ARG A 5 10.28 -4.83 -33.81
N CYS A 6 10.87 -3.64 -33.90
CA CYS A 6 10.66 -2.54 -32.94
C CYS A 6 9.23 -1.97 -32.98
N THR A 7 8.63 -1.90 -34.17
CA THR A 7 7.24 -1.45 -34.38
C THR A 7 6.21 -2.47 -33.87
N SER A 8 6.49 -3.77 -34.03
CA SER A 8 5.66 -4.85 -33.47
C SER A 8 5.66 -4.87 -31.94
N LEU A 9 6.82 -4.73 -31.29
CA LEU A 9 6.92 -4.78 -29.84
C LEU A 9 6.24 -3.58 -29.18
N THR A 10 6.45 -2.37 -29.73
CA THR A 10 5.84 -1.14 -29.20
C THR A 10 4.31 -1.20 -29.22
N ALA A 11 3.71 -1.70 -30.30
CA ALA A 11 2.25 -1.85 -30.40
C ALA A 11 1.71 -2.85 -29.37
N LYS A 12 2.42 -3.97 -29.15
CA LYS A 12 2.09 -4.94 -28.09
C LYS A 12 2.21 -4.32 -26.70
N LEU A 13 3.29 -3.59 -26.41
CA LEU A 13 3.45 -2.89 -25.13
C LEU A 13 2.32 -1.90 -24.86
N LEU A 14 1.89 -1.12 -25.86
CA LEU A 14 0.79 -0.17 -25.73
C LEU A 14 -0.55 -0.86 -25.40
N LYS A 15 -0.80 -2.07 -25.93
CA LYS A 15 -1.99 -2.87 -25.58
C LYS A 15 -2.04 -3.19 -24.08
N TYR A 16 -0.89 -3.45 -23.46
CA TYR A 16 -0.77 -3.84 -22.06
C TYR A 16 -0.39 -2.69 -21.11
N ALA A 17 -0.34 -1.44 -21.62
CA ALA A 17 -0.03 -0.24 -20.84
C ALA A 17 -1.27 0.35 -20.13
N CYS A 18 -2.15 -0.52 -19.63
CA CYS A 18 -3.41 -0.13 -18.99
C CYS A 18 -3.81 -1.19 -17.95
N ALA A 19 -4.50 -0.77 -16.90
CA ALA A 19 -4.93 -1.64 -15.81
C ALA A 19 -6.03 -2.64 -16.20
N ASP A 20 -6.78 -2.37 -17.27
CA ASP A 20 -7.96 -3.13 -17.65
C ASP A 20 -7.66 -4.32 -18.59
N VAL A 21 -6.42 -4.44 -19.07
CA VAL A 21 -6.00 -5.51 -19.98
C VAL A 21 -5.07 -6.48 -19.24
N PRO A 22 -5.54 -7.71 -18.92
CA PRO A 22 -4.71 -8.69 -18.22
C PRO A 22 -3.53 -9.12 -19.09
N PHE A 23 -2.34 -9.19 -18.52
CA PHE A 23 -1.11 -9.49 -19.23
C PHE A 23 -1.11 -10.93 -19.77
N CYS A 24 -0.81 -11.06 -21.07
CA CYS A 24 -0.62 -12.35 -21.71
C CYS A 24 0.84 -12.50 -22.15
N ALA A 25 1.54 -13.47 -21.58
CA ALA A 25 2.95 -13.73 -21.90
C ALA A 25 3.14 -14.32 -23.31
N GLU A 26 2.16 -15.07 -23.80
CA GLU A 26 2.18 -15.66 -25.16
C GLU A 26 2.23 -14.57 -26.25
N ASP A 27 1.56 -13.43 -26.03
CA ASP A 27 1.60 -12.30 -26.95
C ASP A 27 3.02 -11.74 -27.16
N PHE A 28 3.96 -12.02 -26.25
CA PHE A 28 5.36 -11.58 -26.31
C PHE A 28 6.35 -12.71 -26.59
N ASP A 29 5.88 -13.90 -26.95
CA ASP A 29 6.71 -15.09 -27.14
C ASP A 29 7.52 -15.48 -25.88
N LEU A 30 7.00 -15.14 -24.69
CA LEU A 30 7.67 -15.41 -23.40
C LEU A 30 7.50 -16.86 -22.90
N GLY A 31 6.65 -17.67 -23.53
CA GLY A 31 6.33 -19.04 -23.11
C GLY A 31 5.83 -19.11 -21.66
N ASP A 32 6.19 -20.17 -20.92
CA ASP A 32 5.88 -20.35 -19.48
C ASP A 32 6.68 -19.40 -18.57
N ALA A 33 7.57 -18.55 -19.12
CA ALA A 33 8.44 -17.65 -18.37
C ALA A 33 7.74 -16.32 -18.01
N SER A 34 6.46 -16.39 -17.62
CA SER A 34 5.59 -15.26 -17.26
C SER A 34 5.64 -14.91 -15.76
N ASP A 35 6.40 -15.65 -14.97
CA ASP A 35 6.36 -15.57 -13.51
C ASP A 35 7.28 -14.45 -12.98
N LEU A 36 6.77 -13.22 -12.97
CA LEU A 36 7.43 -12.05 -12.39
C LEU A 36 7.74 -12.25 -10.89
N ILE A 37 6.86 -12.96 -10.17
CA ILE A 37 6.99 -13.24 -8.74
C ILE A 37 8.24 -14.09 -8.45
N SER A 38 8.68 -14.96 -9.37
CA SER A 38 9.90 -15.77 -9.21
C SER A 38 11.19 -14.95 -9.06
N TYR A 39 11.16 -13.68 -9.48
CA TYR A 39 12.27 -12.74 -9.36
C TYR A 39 12.23 -11.90 -8.08
N ALA A 40 11.20 -12.05 -7.24
CA ALA A 40 11.13 -11.42 -5.93
C ALA A 40 12.07 -12.11 -4.93
N ASP A 41 12.53 -11.36 -3.93
CA ASP A 41 13.27 -11.95 -2.82
C ASP A 41 12.30 -12.72 -1.90
N PRO A 42 12.44 -14.05 -1.74
CA PRO A 42 11.58 -14.82 -0.86
C PRO A 42 11.67 -14.41 0.62
N GLN A 43 12.72 -13.68 1.02
CA GLN A 43 12.90 -13.19 2.39
C GLN A 43 12.31 -11.79 2.61
N THR A 44 12.18 -10.94 1.58
CA THR A 44 11.73 -9.55 1.70
C THR A 44 10.22 -9.37 1.47
N VAL A 45 9.55 -10.34 0.83
CA VAL A 45 8.07 -10.34 0.68
C VAL A 45 7.33 -10.47 2.03
N CYS A 46 8.06 -10.74 3.13
CA CYS A 46 7.51 -10.99 4.47
C CYS A 46 8.41 -10.51 5.63
N ARG A 47 9.38 -9.62 5.43
CA ARG A 47 10.25 -9.14 6.53
C ARG A 47 10.42 -7.63 6.54
N VAL A 48 9.87 -7.03 7.60
CA VAL A 48 10.50 -5.92 8.32
C VAL A 48 11.92 -6.30 8.69
N LEU A 49 12.84 -5.34 8.50
CA LEU A 49 14.18 -5.41 9.07
C LEU A 49 14.08 -5.87 10.53
N GLU A 50 14.71 -6.99 10.86
CA GLU A 50 14.69 -7.46 12.25
C GLU A 50 15.16 -6.33 13.18
N PRO A 51 14.66 -6.21 14.42
CA PRO A 51 15.07 -5.15 15.35
C PRO A 51 16.59 -5.03 15.52
N SER A 52 17.32 -6.13 15.30
CA SER A 52 18.79 -6.21 15.29
C SER A 52 19.47 -5.54 14.09
N MET A 53 18.74 -5.33 12.99
CA MET A 53 19.18 -4.65 11.77
C MET A 53 18.74 -3.18 11.72
N LYS A 54 17.89 -2.73 12.67
CA LYS A 54 17.60 -1.31 12.85
C LYS A 54 18.87 -0.63 13.33
N PHE A 55 19.46 0.20 12.48
CA PHE A 55 20.48 1.13 12.95
C PHE A 55 19.83 1.99 14.03
N LYS A 56 20.34 1.92 15.26
CA LYS A 56 20.11 2.99 16.23
C LYS A 56 20.78 4.22 15.63
N LEU A 57 19.99 5.06 14.97
CA LEU A 57 20.45 6.42 14.69
C LEU A 57 20.88 6.99 16.05
N PRO A 58 22.09 7.57 16.18
CA PRO A 58 22.39 8.35 17.35
C PRO A 58 21.26 9.37 17.50
N GLN A 59 20.57 9.36 18.64
CA GLN A 59 19.69 10.47 18.97
C GLN A 59 20.55 11.71 18.80
N ALA A 60 20.10 12.65 17.96
CA ALA A 60 20.82 13.90 17.82
C ALA A 60 20.89 14.50 19.23
N ASP A 61 22.09 14.47 19.82
CA ASP A 61 22.34 15.14 21.09
C ASP A 61 21.92 16.59 20.85
N THR A 62 20.90 17.02 21.59
CA THR A 62 20.54 18.43 21.70
C THR A 62 21.60 19.14 22.54
N ASP A 63 22.85 19.08 22.10
CA ASP A 63 23.95 19.83 22.72
C ASP A 63 23.91 21.24 22.14
N ASP A 64 23.28 22.13 22.89
CA ASP A 64 23.09 23.56 22.61
C ASP A 64 24.41 24.36 22.79
N SER A 65 25.56 23.74 22.55
CA SER A 65 26.87 24.33 22.82
C SER A 65 27.90 24.03 21.73
N THR A 66 27.79 24.68 20.58
CA THR A 66 28.97 24.97 19.75
C THR A 66 28.80 26.34 19.05
N GLU A 67 29.38 27.37 19.67
CA GLU A 67 29.78 28.58 18.97
C GLU A 67 30.92 28.23 18.01
N GLY A 68 30.67 28.27 16.70
CA GLY A 68 31.72 28.23 15.68
C GLY A 68 31.38 27.36 14.46
N ASN A 69 31.17 28.02 13.32
CA ASN A 69 30.84 27.50 11.97
C ASN A 69 29.36 27.12 11.74
N GLN A 70 28.65 28.07 11.12
CA GLN A 70 27.29 27.96 10.60
C GLN A 70 27.18 26.90 9.48
N LEU A 71 26.93 25.66 9.85
CA LEU A 71 26.01 24.78 9.14
C LEU A 71 24.84 24.59 10.10
N GLN A 72 23.78 25.37 9.89
CA GLN A 72 22.55 25.27 10.66
C GLN A 72 21.87 23.93 10.32
N MET A 73 22.34 22.85 10.96
CA MET A 73 21.76 21.51 10.81
C MET A 73 20.29 21.56 11.22
N CYS A 74 19.42 20.94 10.40
CA CYS A 74 17.98 20.93 10.57
C CYS A 74 17.62 20.51 12.00
N ARG A 75 16.86 21.37 12.71
CA ARG A 75 16.67 21.31 14.17
C ARG A 75 15.68 20.24 14.67
N SER A 76 15.07 19.46 13.80
CA SER A 76 14.34 18.24 14.19
C SER A 76 14.15 17.32 12.98
N VAL A 77 14.55 16.05 13.15
CA VAL A 77 14.27 14.97 12.20
C VAL A 77 13.49 13.91 12.96
N GLU A 78 12.21 13.76 12.66
CA GLU A 78 11.42 12.63 13.15
C GLU A 78 11.52 11.49 12.14
N VAL A 79 11.75 10.27 12.62
CA VAL A 79 11.89 9.08 11.79
C VAL A 79 10.80 8.09 12.14
N TYR A 80 9.96 7.79 11.16
CA TYR A 80 8.93 6.76 11.24
C TYR A 80 9.33 5.61 10.32
N GLU A 81 9.26 4.38 10.82
CA GLU A 81 9.49 3.19 10.02
C GLU A 81 8.21 2.33 10.05
N GLU A 82 7.59 2.15 8.88
CA GLU A 82 6.38 1.33 8.70
C GLU A 82 6.56 0.42 7.49
N ASP A 83 6.36 -0.88 7.65
CA ASP A 83 6.41 -1.90 6.57
C ASP A 83 7.66 -1.84 5.66
N GLY A 84 8.83 -1.58 6.25
CA GLY A 84 10.09 -1.47 5.51
C GLY A 84 10.26 -0.15 4.74
N TRP A 85 9.31 0.79 4.85
CA TRP A 85 9.43 2.16 4.37
C TRP A 85 9.99 3.06 5.46
N GLY A 86 11.08 3.75 5.15
CA GLY A 86 11.62 4.80 6.01
C GLY A 86 10.97 6.12 5.66
N THR A 87 10.25 6.72 6.61
CA THR A 87 9.71 8.07 6.47
C THR A 87 10.43 9.01 7.41
N THR A 88 10.89 10.15 6.90
CA THR A 88 11.52 11.19 7.70
C THR A 88 10.75 12.50 7.54
N ILE A 89 10.56 13.19 8.65
CA ILE A 89 9.99 14.54 8.69
C ILE A 89 11.10 15.48 9.11
N THR A 90 11.48 16.41 8.23
CA THR A 90 12.56 17.38 8.48
C THR A 90 11.98 18.78 8.50
N ALA A 91 12.21 19.52 9.60
CA ALA A 91 11.85 20.92 9.68
C ALA A 91 12.74 21.78 8.76
N LEU A 92 12.13 22.58 7.90
CA LEU A 92 12.77 23.56 7.04
C LEU A 92 12.62 24.98 7.61
N ALA A 93 13.29 25.93 6.97
CA ALA A 93 13.11 27.35 7.28
C ALA A 93 11.65 27.80 7.04
N ALA A 94 11.21 28.84 7.75
CA ALA A 94 9.89 29.46 7.61
C ALA A 94 8.68 28.55 7.95
N GLY A 95 8.85 27.57 8.84
CA GLY A 95 7.74 26.75 9.33
C GLY A 95 7.21 25.74 8.31
N GLN A 96 8.03 25.38 7.33
CA GLN A 96 7.72 24.28 6.40
C GLN A 96 8.36 22.99 6.90
N PHE A 97 7.73 21.86 6.58
CA PHE A 97 8.26 20.52 6.85
C PHE A 97 8.40 19.77 5.53
N GLN A 98 9.50 19.07 5.36
CA GLN A 98 9.70 18.11 4.29
C GLN A 98 9.42 16.72 4.82
N VAL A 99 8.54 15.99 4.15
CA VAL A 99 8.33 14.56 4.39
C VAL A 99 9.01 13.79 3.26
N GLN A 100 9.93 12.90 3.61
CA GLN A 100 10.64 12.05 2.67
C GLN A 100 10.34 10.59 3.00
N VAL A 101 9.87 9.85 2.01
CA VAL A 101 9.63 8.40 2.10
C VAL A 101 10.61 7.70 1.19
N VAL A 102 11.26 6.64 1.69
CA VAL A 102 12.13 5.77 0.89
C VAL A 102 11.72 4.31 1.06
N GLY A 103 11.68 3.59 -0.06
CA GLY A 103 11.56 2.14 -0.03
C GLY A 103 11.39 1.54 -1.41
N ARG A 104 11.36 0.21 -1.45
CA ARG A 104 11.23 -0.59 -2.67
C ARG A 104 10.30 -1.75 -2.41
N PHE A 105 9.54 -2.10 -3.44
CA PHE A 105 8.53 -3.12 -3.41
C PHE A 105 8.90 -4.27 -4.35
N CYS A 106 8.79 -5.50 -3.87
CA CYS A 106 9.09 -6.71 -4.66
C CYS A 106 7.86 -7.19 -5.44
N PRO A 107 8.05 -7.87 -6.59
CA PRO A 107 6.96 -8.44 -7.36
C PRO A 107 6.03 -9.35 -6.56
N VAL A 108 4.74 -9.02 -6.57
CA VAL A 108 3.67 -9.77 -5.87
C VAL A 108 2.56 -10.22 -6.82
N VAL A 109 2.64 -9.78 -8.08
CA VAL A 109 1.72 -10.11 -9.16
C VAL A 109 2.51 -10.33 -10.44
N ASN A 110 1.99 -11.19 -11.31
CA ASN A 110 2.57 -11.48 -12.63
C ASN A 110 2.13 -10.51 -13.72
N GLU A 111 1.64 -9.33 -13.32
CA GLU A 111 1.12 -8.25 -14.17
C GLU A 111 2.12 -7.08 -14.14
N PRO A 112 3.04 -6.95 -15.12
CA PRO A 112 4.14 -5.99 -15.02
C PRO A 112 3.70 -4.53 -14.93
N TYR A 113 2.67 -4.14 -15.70
CA TYR A 113 2.09 -2.80 -15.62
C TYR A 113 1.52 -2.52 -14.22
N MET A 114 0.68 -3.44 -13.73
CA MET A 114 0.09 -3.30 -12.39
C MET A 114 1.15 -3.34 -11.29
N MET A 115 2.21 -4.12 -11.44
CA MET A 115 3.32 -4.14 -10.50
C MET A 115 3.98 -2.76 -10.35
N GLY A 116 4.19 -2.06 -11.47
CA GLY A 116 4.65 -0.69 -11.46
C GLY A 116 3.70 0.28 -10.75
N ARG A 117 2.40 0.17 -11.06
CA ARG A 117 1.36 1.00 -10.46
C ARG A 117 1.24 0.77 -8.95
N ILE A 118 1.25 -0.49 -8.50
CA ILE A 118 1.20 -0.89 -7.09
C ILE A 118 2.44 -0.38 -6.34
N GLY A 119 3.63 -0.48 -6.95
CA GLY A 119 4.86 0.08 -6.38
C GLY A 119 4.78 1.58 -6.13
N CYS A 120 4.21 2.33 -7.09
CA CYS A 120 3.94 3.76 -6.93
C CYS A 120 2.92 4.04 -5.81
N ALA A 121 1.78 3.33 -5.83
CA ALA A 121 0.72 3.50 -4.84
C ALA A 121 1.20 3.20 -3.42
N SER A 122 1.99 2.13 -3.24
CA SER A 122 2.60 1.77 -1.96
C SER A 122 3.58 2.83 -1.48
N LEU A 123 4.47 3.34 -2.35
CA LEU A 123 5.43 4.39 -1.99
C LEU A 123 4.73 5.68 -1.55
N LEU A 124 3.70 6.10 -2.28
CA LEU A 124 2.96 7.33 -1.96
C LEU A 124 2.04 7.16 -0.75
N SER A 125 1.64 5.94 -0.40
CA SER A 125 0.76 5.68 0.74
C SER A 125 1.33 6.20 2.06
N SER A 126 2.65 6.15 2.27
CA SER A 126 3.27 6.66 3.50
C SER A 126 3.30 8.19 3.57
N LEU A 127 3.24 8.90 2.44
CA LEU A 127 2.97 10.34 2.44
C LEU A 127 1.50 10.61 2.78
N TYR A 128 0.62 9.77 2.25
CA TYR A 128 -0.81 9.89 2.44
C TYR A 128 -1.27 9.61 3.87
N THR A 129 -0.61 8.73 4.62
CA THR A 129 -0.86 8.57 6.07
C THR A 129 -0.52 9.82 6.87
N MET A 130 0.34 10.69 6.37
CA MET A 130 0.68 11.95 7.04
C MET A 130 -0.16 13.13 6.56
N GLY A 131 -1.14 12.91 5.68
CA GLY A 131 -1.94 13.99 5.11
C GLY A 131 -1.19 14.83 4.07
N VAL A 132 -0.04 14.35 3.60
CA VAL A 132 0.85 15.10 2.73
C VAL A 132 0.69 14.65 1.29
N SER A 133 0.53 15.64 0.39
CA SER A 133 0.55 15.38 -1.05
C SER A 133 2.00 15.28 -1.54
N GLY A 134 2.30 14.24 -2.32
CA GLY A 134 3.59 14.13 -3.00
C GLY A 134 3.82 15.29 -3.98
N GLN A 135 5.07 15.69 -4.13
CA GLN A 135 5.52 16.70 -5.09
C GLN A 135 6.43 16.09 -6.14
N SER A 136 7.41 15.28 -5.69
CA SER A 136 8.32 14.60 -6.59
C SER A 136 8.67 13.20 -6.13
N VAL A 137 9.04 12.36 -7.10
CA VAL A 137 9.56 11.01 -6.87
C VAL A 137 10.85 10.81 -7.66
N LEU A 138 11.90 10.31 -7.00
CA LEU A 138 13.05 9.69 -7.64
C LEU A 138 12.77 8.18 -7.76
N MET A 139 12.43 7.73 -8.96
CA MET A 139 12.09 6.32 -9.18
C MET A 139 13.35 5.44 -9.08
N GLN A 140 13.26 4.34 -8.34
CA GLN A 140 14.32 3.34 -8.23
C GLN A 140 13.80 2.00 -8.73
N LEU A 141 14.49 1.45 -9.72
CA LEU A 141 14.20 0.14 -10.29
C LEU A 141 15.44 -0.74 -10.19
N THR A 142 15.26 -1.93 -9.63
CA THR A 142 16.32 -2.92 -9.59
C THR A 142 15.94 -4.08 -10.51
N ILE A 143 16.78 -4.37 -11.49
CA ILE A 143 16.56 -5.41 -12.51
C ILE A 143 17.31 -6.68 -12.10
N SER A 144 16.59 -7.81 -12.07
CA SER A 144 17.22 -9.10 -11.79
C SER A 144 18.15 -9.54 -12.92
N TRP A 145 19.39 -9.93 -12.61
CA TRP A 145 20.30 -10.54 -13.60
C TRP A 145 19.82 -11.92 -14.09
N LYS A 146 18.77 -12.49 -13.48
CA LYS A 146 18.14 -13.74 -13.92
C LYS A 146 17.12 -13.53 -15.04
N LEU A 147 16.73 -12.29 -15.33
CA LEU A 147 15.83 -11.98 -16.43
C LEU A 147 16.54 -12.19 -17.76
N THR A 148 15.88 -12.87 -18.67
CA THR A 148 16.32 -12.91 -20.08
C THR A 148 16.19 -11.53 -20.70
N GLU A 149 16.90 -11.29 -21.81
CA GLU A 149 16.78 -10.04 -22.57
C GLU A 149 15.35 -9.77 -23.01
N LEU A 150 14.64 -10.80 -23.49
CA LEU A 150 13.24 -10.68 -23.92
C LEU A 150 12.31 -10.31 -22.74
N GLN A 151 12.46 -10.98 -21.59
CA GLN A 151 11.67 -10.63 -20.40
C GLN A 151 11.94 -9.20 -19.94
N ARG A 152 13.20 -8.77 -19.95
CA ARG A 152 13.57 -7.40 -19.57
C ARG A 152 12.95 -6.37 -20.52
N ASP A 153 12.97 -6.63 -21.82
CA ASP A 153 12.39 -5.75 -22.84
C ASP A 153 10.86 -5.63 -22.75
N VAL A 154 10.19 -6.53 -22.01
CA VAL A 154 8.74 -6.50 -21.76
C VAL A 154 8.41 -5.97 -20.36
N PHE A 155 9.00 -6.57 -19.32
CA PHE A 155 8.65 -6.27 -17.93
C PHE A 155 9.09 -4.87 -17.52
N VAL A 156 10.30 -4.44 -17.88
CA VAL A 156 10.82 -3.14 -17.46
C VAL A 156 10.01 -1.98 -18.03
N PRO A 157 9.73 -1.91 -19.36
CA PRO A 157 8.91 -0.83 -19.89
C PRO A 157 7.49 -0.78 -19.31
N LEU A 158 6.85 -1.95 -19.11
CA LEU A 158 5.51 -2.01 -18.53
C LEU A 158 5.49 -1.56 -17.06
N MET A 159 6.46 -2.00 -16.25
CA MET A 159 6.58 -1.58 -14.84
C MET A 159 6.85 -0.07 -14.74
N VAL A 160 7.78 0.46 -15.53
CA VAL A 160 8.05 1.90 -15.57
C VAL A 160 6.78 2.65 -15.97
N ARG A 161 6.07 2.16 -16.99
CA ARG A 161 4.85 2.81 -17.47
C ARG A 161 3.73 2.83 -16.43
N GLY A 162 3.51 1.72 -15.72
CA GLY A 162 2.53 1.67 -14.63
C GLY A 162 2.88 2.60 -13.48
N PHE A 163 4.17 2.74 -13.16
CA PHE A 163 4.65 3.68 -12.15
C PHE A 163 4.45 5.14 -12.59
N GLU A 164 4.78 5.47 -13.85
CA GLU A 164 4.54 6.78 -14.46
C GLU A 164 3.07 7.18 -14.43
N ASP A 165 2.18 6.27 -14.82
CA ASP A 165 0.73 6.54 -14.82
C ASP A 165 0.20 6.76 -13.39
N GLY A 166 0.73 6.02 -12.39
CA GLY A 166 0.43 6.26 -10.97
C GLY A 166 0.90 7.63 -10.48
N CYS A 167 2.13 8.03 -10.80
CA CYS A 167 2.64 9.37 -10.49
C CYS A 167 1.81 10.46 -11.18
N LYS A 168 1.39 10.23 -12.43
CA LYS A 168 0.54 11.16 -13.18
C LYS A 168 -0.84 11.32 -12.54
N GLU A 169 -1.47 10.23 -12.11
CA GLU A 169 -2.74 10.29 -11.34
C GLU A 169 -2.57 11.03 -10.01
N ALA A 170 -1.42 10.86 -9.36
CA ALA A 170 -1.08 11.53 -8.10
C ALA A 170 -0.73 13.03 -8.28
N ASP A 171 -0.58 13.51 -9.51
CA ASP A 171 0.00 14.84 -9.84
C ASP A 171 1.40 15.03 -9.24
N VAL A 172 2.21 13.96 -9.27
CA VAL A 172 3.57 13.91 -8.71
C VAL A 172 4.59 13.84 -9.85
N LYS A 173 5.60 14.70 -9.81
CA LYS A 173 6.64 14.73 -10.85
C LYS A 173 7.71 13.67 -10.61
N ILE A 174 8.00 12.86 -11.61
CA ILE A 174 9.20 12.02 -11.57
C ILE A 174 10.42 12.92 -11.82
N SER A 175 11.22 13.16 -10.78
CA SER A 175 12.39 14.04 -10.83
C SER A 175 13.63 13.38 -11.39
N GLY A 176 13.65 12.05 -11.46
CA GLY A 176 14.72 11.26 -12.05
C GLY A 176 14.47 9.76 -11.86
N GLN A 177 15.37 8.96 -12.41
CA GLN A 177 15.34 7.51 -12.29
C GLN A 177 16.73 6.94 -12.01
N GLN A 178 16.79 5.88 -11.22
CA GLN A 178 17.98 5.08 -10.97
C GLN A 178 17.67 3.62 -11.27
N ILE A 179 18.49 3.00 -12.11
CA ILE A 179 18.33 1.61 -12.52
C ILE A 179 19.59 0.85 -12.16
N GLU A 180 19.43 -0.26 -11.43
CA GLU A 180 20.54 -1.07 -10.93
C GLU A 180 20.33 -2.55 -11.21
N TRP A 181 21.43 -3.30 -11.31
CA TRP A 181 21.39 -4.76 -11.38
C TRP A 181 21.41 -5.37 -9.98
N SER A 182 20.53 -6.33 -9.72
CA SER A 182 20.55 -7.13 -8.48
C SER A 182 20.10 -8.56 -8.74
N ARG A 183 20.12 -9.38 -7.68
CA ARG A 183 19.58 -10.74 -7.70
C ARG A 183 18.08 -10.72 -7.88
N TRP A 184 17.45 -9.73 -7.27
CA TRP A 184 16.01 -9.62 -7.11
C TRP A 184 15.48 -8.41 -7.85
N LEU A 185 14.29 -8.56 -8.42
CA LEU A 185 13.53 -7.49 -9.05
C LEU A 185 12.82 -6.68 -7.95
N SER A 186 12.88 -5.35 -8.03
CA SER A 186 12.09 -4.47 -7.16
C SER A 186 11.88 -3.10 -7.80
N ILE A 187 10.79 -2.44 -7.45
CA ILE A 187 10.45 -1.09 -7.91
C ILE A 187 9.97 -0.23 -6.74
N GLY A 188 10.37 1.02 -6.72
CA GLY A 188 9.98 1.98 -5.68
C GLY A 188 10.70 3.29 -5.91
N GLY A 189 11.20 3.88 -4.84
CA GLY A 189 11.98 5.11 -4.95
C GLY A 189 11.99 5.94 -3.69
N VAL A 190 12.24 7.22 -3.90
CA VAL A 190 12.17 8.25 -2.87
C VAL A 190 11.07 9.22 -3.25
N ALA A 191 10.02 9.30 -2.42
CA ALA A 191 8.95 10.28 -2.58
C ALA A 191 9.16 11.46 -1.61
N LEU A 192 8.91 12.66 -2.11
CA LEU A 192 9.04 13.91 -1.36
C LEU A 192 7.70 14.63 -1.35
N GLY A 193 7.28 15.05 -0.17
CA GLY A 193 6.13 15.92 0.06
C GLY A 193 6.54 17.09 0.95
N PHE A 194 5.81 18.20 0.84
CA PHE A 194 5.99 19.35 1.70
C PHE A 194 4.70 19.67 2.41
N TYR A 195 4.85 20.17 3.63
CA TYR A 195 3.75 20.48 4.50
C TYR A 195 4.03 21.79 5.24
N ASP A 196 2.97 22.56 5.51
CA ASP A 196 3.06 23.86 6.16
C ASP A 196 2.57 23.75 7.61
N ALA A 197 3.37 24.20 8.57
CA ALA A 197 3.03 24.18 10.00
C ALA A 197 1.71 24.89 10.34
N SER A 198 1.26 25.82 9.50
CA SER A 198 -0.02 26.53 9.68
C SER A 198 -1.25 25.64 9.50
N LYS A 199 -1.09 24.48 8.85
CA LYS A 199 -2.15 23.47 8.71
C LYS A 199 -2.08 22.49 9.88
N LYS A 200 -3.17 21.76 10.16
CA LYS A 200 -3.19 20.68 11.16
C LYS A 200 -2.51 19.41 10.63
N PHE A 201 -1.37 19.05 11.20
CA PHE A 201 -0.65 17.83 10.85
C PHE A 201 -1.36 16.64 11.49
N ILE A 202 -1.66 15.59 10.73
CA ILE A 202 -2.29 14.38 11.27
C ILE A 202 -1.17 13.47 11.78
N VAL A 203 -0.90 13.57 13.08
CA VAL A 203 -0.03 12.62 13.78
C VAL A 203 -0.82 11.36 14.16
N PRO A 204 -0.19 10.18 14.17
CA PRO A 204 -0.86 8.92 14.46
C PRO A 204 -1.10 8.70 15.98
N GLU A 205 -1.47 9.75 16.74
CA GLU A 205 -1.41 9.72 18.22
C GLU A 205 -2.63 10.28 18.97
N HIS A 206 -3.63 10.86 18.28
CA HIS A 206 -4.70 11.63 18.93
C HIS A 206 -6.10 11.00 18.90
N ALA A 207 -6.23 9.69 18.71
CA ALA A 207 -7.52 9.01 18.81
C ALA A 207 -8.15 9.17 20.20
N VAL A 208 -9.46 9.41 20.24
CA VAL A 208 -10.20 9.64 21.49
C VAL A 208 -11.33 8.61 21.67
N PRO A 209 -11.73 8.29 22.92
CA PRO A 209 -12.91 7.47 23.17
C PRO A 209 -14.15 8.06 22.49
N GLY A 210 -14.90 7.21 21.78
CA GLY A 210 -16.07 7.60 20.99
C GLY A 210 -15.78 7.82 19.50
N ASP A 211 -14.51 7.83 19.08
CA ASP A 211 -14.17 7.77 17.67
C ASP A 211 -14.62 6.45 17.04
N VAL A 212 -14.80 6.47 15.72
CA VAL A 212 -14.94 5.27 14.88
C VAL A 212 -13.68 5.01 14.08
N LEU A 213 -13.49 3.74 13.73
CA LEU A 213 -12.41 3.26 12.88
C LEU A 213 -12.93 3.10 11.46
N VAL A 214 -12.39 3.85 10.51
CA VAL A 214 -12.75 3.80 9.10
C VAL A 214 -11.63 3.14 8.30
N LEU A 215 -11.94 2.08 7.55
CA LEU A 215 -11.01 1.40 6.65
C LEU A 215 -11.34 1.72 5.18
N THR A 216 -10.35 2.15 4.41
CA THR A 216 -10.59 2.68 3.05
C THR A 216 -10.37 1.69 1.91
N LYS A 217 -9.90 0.45 2.18
CA LYS A 217 -9.78 -0.61 1.16
C LYS A 217 -10.13 -1.97 1.78
N PRO A 218 -10.67 -2.92 1.00
CA PRO A 218 -10.94 -4.26 1.51
C PRO A 218 -9.65 -5.01 1.83
N LEU A 219 -9.76 -5.97 2.73
CA LEU A 219 -8.70 -6.92 3.08
C LEU A 219 -8.73 -8.15 2.15
N GLY A 220 -7.65 -8.92 2.14
CA GLY A 220 -7.54 -10.17 1.38
C GLY A 220 -6.82 -10.04 0.04
N THR A 221 -6.12 -8.91 -0.19
CA THR A 221 -5.37 -8.68 -1.43
C THR A 221 -4.29 -9.73 -1.64
N HIS A 222 -3.55 -10.08 -0.60
CA HIS A 222 -2.53 -11.14 -0.64
C HIS A 222 -3.11 -12.52 -0.88
N GLU A 223 -4.27 -12.82 -0.28
CA GLU A 223 -4.91 -14.12 -0.45
C GLU A 223 -5.38 -14.32 -1.89
N ALA A 224 -5.96 -13.27 -2.50
CA ALA A 224 -6.40 -13.27 -3.90
C ALA A 224 -5.23 -13.46 -4.87
N THR A 225 -4.16 -12.66 -4.73
CA THR A 225 -2.99 -12.74 -5.62
C THR A 225 -2.25 -14.07 -5.49
N ARG A 226 -2.06 -14.54 -4.25
CA ARG A 226 -1.40 -15.82 -3.99
C ARG A 226 -2.23 -17.00 -4.49
N ALA A 227 -3.53 -17.01 -4.25
CA ALA A 227 -4.39 -18.11 -4.72
C ALA A 227 -4.41 -18.17 -6.25
N PHE A 228 -4.49 -17.00 -6.92
CA PHE A 228 -4.46 -16.92 -8.38
C PHE A 228 -3.13 -17.39 -8.97
N ALA A 229 -1.99 -16.93 -8.44
CA ALA A 229 -0.66 -17.33 -8.92
C ALA A 229 -0.43 -18.85 -8.83
N ARG A 230 -0.99 -19.50 -7.81
CA ARG A 230 -0.82 -20.94 -7.57
C ARG A 230 -1.79 -21.82 -8.35
N LEU A 231 -2.62 -21.26 -9.23
CA LEU A 231 -3.44 -22.05 -10.16
C LEU A 231 -2.59 -22.86 -11.14
N GLN A 232 -1.33 -22.47 -11.37
CA GLN A 232 -0.39 -23.24 -12.20
C GLN A 232 0.05 -24.56 -11.54
N GLU A 233 -0.11 -24.70 -10.22
CA GLU A 233 0.23 -25.92 -9.48
C GLU A 233 -0.98 -26.87 -9.44
N PRO A 234 -0.98 -28.03 -10.15
CA PRO A 234 -2.19 -28.85 -10.35
C PRO A 234 -2.84 -29.32 -9.04
N GLU A 235 -2.03 -29.74 -8.07
CA GLU A 235 -2.51 -30.21 -6.77
C GLU A 235 -3.18 -29.09 -5.94
N ILE A 236 -2.67 -27.87 -6.08
CA ILE A 236 -3.14 -26.70 -5.32
C ILE A 236 -4.36 -26.11 -5.99
N ARG A 237 -4.36 -26.04 -7.33
CA ARG A 237 -5.55 -25.72 -8.13
C ARG A 237 -6.72 -26.59 -7.72
N ALA A 238 -6.55 -27.92 -7.63
CA ALA A 238 -7.62 -28.82 -7.19
C ALA A 238 -8.13 -28.53 -5.77
N ARG A 239 -7.29 -28.03 -4.85
CA ARG A 239 -7.70 -27.66 -3.49
C ARG A 239 -8.43 -26.31 -3.45
N ILE A 240 -7.95 -25.33 -4.22
CA ILE A 240 -8.56 -23.99 -4.30
C ILE A 240 -9.93 -24.09 -4.97
N LEU A 241 -10.03 -24.80 -6.09
CA LEU A 241 -11.27 -24.94 -6.86
C LEU A 241 -12.36 -25.78 -6.17
N ARG A 242 -12.02 -26.47 -5.07
CA ARG A 242 -13.03 -27.08 -4.17
C ARG A 242 -13.75 -26.06 -3.30
N ARG A 243 -13.19 -24.86 -3.13
CA ARG A 243 -13.70 -23.83 -2.21
C ARG A 243 -14.28 -22.63 -2.94
N ILE A 244 -13.69 -22.25 -4.07
CA ILE A 244 -14.10 -21.10 -4.87
C ILE A 244 -14.08 -21.48 -6.35
N SER A 245 -14.99 -20.94 -7.15
CA SER A 245 -14.96 -21.14 -8.60
C SER A 245 -13.77 -20.41 -9.23
N GLU A 246 -13.30 -20.88 -10.38
CA GLU A 246 -12.20 -20.25 -11.11
C GLU A 246 -12.57 -18.83 -11.55
N GLN A 247 -13.84 -18.61 -11.93
CA GLN A 247 -14.36 -17.30 -12.27
C GLN A 247 -14.32 -16.34 -11.07
N ALA A 248 -14.86 -16.74 -9.92
CA ALA A 248 -14.89 -15.89 -8.72
C ALA A 248 -13.49 -15.56 -8.21
N LEU A 249 -12.54 -16.50 -8.31
CA LEU A 249 -11.14 -16.22 -7.99
C LEU A 249 -10.50 -15.23 -8.98
N GLY A 250 -10.83 -15.33 -10.26
CA GLY A 250 -10.40 -14.35 -11.27
C GLY A 250 -10.96 -12.95 -11.02
N ASP A 251 -12.22 -12.85 -10.58
CA ASP A 251 -12.85 -11.57 -10.18
C ASP A 251 -12.17 -10.99 -8.94
N ALA A 252 -11.93 -11.82 -7.91
CA ALA A 252 -11.21 -11.42 -6.70
C ALA A 252 -9.78 -10.96 -7.00
N TYR A 253 -9.07 -11.62 -7.93
CA TYR A 253 -7.74 -11.22 -8.37
C TYR A 253 -7.75 -9.85 -9.04
N ARG A 254 -8.70 -9.60 -9.97
CA ARG A 254 -8.86 -8.28 -10.61
C ARG A 254 -9.21 -7.19 -9.61
N GLN A 255 -10.09 -7.48 -8.64
CA GLN A 255 -10.42 -6.55 -7.56
C GLN A 255 -9.20 -6.26 -6.67
N ALA A 256 -8.38 -7.26 -6.35
CA ALA A 256 -7.14 -7.07 -5.60
C ALA A 256 -6.16 -6.17 -6.37
N LEU A 257 -5.95 -6.42 -7.67
CA LEU A 257 -5.11 -5.55 -8.53
C LEU A 257 -5.59 -4.10 -8.52
N LYS A 258 -6.90 -3.89 -8.69
CA LYS A 258 -7.52 -2.55 -8.66
C LYS A 258 -7.33 -1.88 -7.29
N SER A 259 -7.59 -2.62 -6.20
CA SER A 259 -7.43 -2.13 -4.82
C SER A 259 -5.98 -1.72 -4.53
N MET A 260 -5.01 -2.59 -4.80
CA MET A 260 -3.59 -2.32 -4.58
C MET A 260 -3.05 -1.20 -5.49
N GLY A 261 -3.57 -1.07 -6.71
CA GLY A 261 -3.17 -0.04 -7.67
C GLY A 261 -3.82 1.33 -7.44
N HIS A 262 -4.79 1.42 -6.53
CA HIS A 262 -5.49 2.67 -6.22
C HIS A 262 -4.71 3.50 -5.18
N LEU A 263 -4.60 4.81 -5.41
CA LEU A 263 -3.89 5.72 -4.52
C LEU A 263 -4.72 6.07 -3.28
N ASN A 264 -4.10 6.10 -2.10
CA ASN A 264 -4.74 6.62 -0.87
C ASN A 264 -4.86 8.18 -0.87
N ARG A 265 -4.72 8.84 -2.03
CA ARG A 265 -4.72 10.31 -2.19
C ARG A 265 -6.04 10.92 -1.73
N VAL A 266 -7.18 10.39 -2.17
CA VAL A 266 -8.49 10.93 -1.81
C VAL A 266 -8.73 10.77 -0.31
N ALA A 267 -8.43 9.61 0.26
CA ALA A 267 -8.50 9.39 1.70
C ALA A 267 -7.65 10.41 2.48
N SER A 268 -6.42 10.66 2.02
CA SER A 268 -5.51 11.64 2.63
C SER A 268 -6.05 13.08 2.62
N LEU A 269 -6.68 13.50 1.52
CA LEU A 269 -7.30 14.81 1.43
C LEU A 269 -8.52 14.93 2.34
N LEU A 270 -9.39 13.90 2.33
CA LEU A 270 -10.61 13.90 3.12
C LEU A 270 -10.33 13.80 4.63
N MET A 271 -9.29 13.08 5.06
CA MET A 271 -8.94 13.02 6.48
C MET A 271 -8.45 14.38 7.02
N ASN A 272 -7.82 15.21 6.18
CA ASN A 272 -7.49 16.59 6.53
C ASN A 272 -8.76 17.48 6.64
N ILE A 273 -9.70 17.33 5.70
CA ILE A 273 -10.96 18.11 5.68
C ILE A 273 -11.85 17.75 6.87
N TYR A 274 -11.99 16.45 7.14
CA TYR A 274 -12.84 15.91 8.20
C TYR A 274 -12.09 15.65 9.51
N ASN A 275 -10.92 16.27 9.65
CA ASN A 275 -10.25 16.45 10.93
C ASN A 275 -9.90 15.16 11.67
N ALA A 276 -9.41 14.15 10.95
CA ALA A 276 -9.01 12.86 11.53
C ALA A 276 -8.06 13.01 12.71
N HIS A 277 -8.15 12.05 13.62
CA HIS A 277 -7.45 12.06 14.90
C HIS A 277 -6.19 11.20 14.89
N ALA A 278 -6.25 10.05 14.21
CA ALA A 278 -5.09 9.18 14.01
C ALA A 278 -5.28 8.35 12.75
N VAL A 279 -4.19 7.87 12.17
CA VAL A 279 -4.23 7.07 10.94
C VAL A 279 -3.01 6.16 10.84
N THR A 280 -3.20 5.00 10.22
CA THR A 280 -2.12 4.12 9.76
C THR A 280 -2.49 3.50 8.41
N ALA A 281 -1.50 3.08 7.62
CA ALA A 281 -1.75 2.27 6.43
C ALA A 281 -1.68 0.78 6.79
N ILE A 282 -2.57 -0.01 6.21
CA ILE A 282 -2.56 -1.47 6.38
C ILE A 282 -1.61 -2.09 5.34
N GLY A 283 -0.60 -2.82 5.81
CA GLY A 283 0.37 -3.50 4.95
C GLY A 283 0.68 -4.93 5.39
N GLU A 284 1.95 -5.31 5.29
CA GLU A 284 2.38 -6.71 5.27
C GLU A 284 2.15 -7.48 6.59
N HIS A 285 1.94 -6.76 7.70
CA HIS A 285 1.67 -7.37 9.01
C HIS A 285 0.22 -7.78 9.19
N GLY A 286 -0.67 -7.28 8.33
CA GLY A 286 -2.09 -7.49 8.40
C GLY A 286 -2.81 -6.53 9.36
N PHE A 287 -4.11 -6.41 9.12
CA PHE A 287 -4.99 -5.43 9.74
C PHE A 287 -4.84 -5.29 11.25
N MET A 288 -4.89 -6.39 12.00
CA MET A 288 -4.85 -6.35 13.48
C MET A 288 -3.54 -5.82 14.01
N LYS A 289 -2.40 -6.17 13.40
CA LYS A 289 -1.09 -5.71 13.87
C LYS A 289 -0.89 -4.21 13.63
N HIS A 290 -1.39 -3.70 12.51
CA HIS A 290 -1.38 -2.26 12.26
C HIS A 290 -2.31 -1.50 13.21
N ALA A 291 -3.50 -2.04 13.47
CA ALA A 291 -4.39 -1.48 14.48
C ALA A 291 -3.74 -1.49 15.88
N GLU A 292 -3.06 -2.58 16.26
CA GLU A 292 -2.32 -2.68 17.53
C GLU A 292 -1.21 -1.65 17.63
N ALA A 293 -0.39 -1.51 16.59
CA ALA A 293 0.66 -0.50 16.54
C ALA A 293 0.08 0.92 16.64
N LEU A 294 -1.05 1.18 15.99
CA LEU A 294 -1.73 2.47 16.09
C LEU A 294 -2.25 2.68 17.53
N ALA A 295 -2.98 1.74 18.12
CA ALA A 295 -3.50 1.84 19.49
C ALA A 295 -2.39 2.10 20.53
N GLN A 296 -1.23 1.46 20.36
CA GLN A 296 -0.06 1.64 21.25
C GLN A 296 0.55 3.04 21.18
N ARG A 297 0.45 3.73 20.04
CA ARG A 297 0.97 5.09 19.84
C ARG A 297 0.05 6.19 20.37
N GLN A 298 -1.18 5.88 20.73
CA GLN A 298 -2.13 6.90 21.18
C GLN A 298 -1.66 7.53 22.50
N GLN A 299 -1.83 8.84 22.64
CA GLN A 299 -1.51 9.56 23.87
C GLN A 299 -2.51 9.20 24.97
N GLU A 300 -3.80 9.18 24.62
CA GLU A 300 -4.88 8.75 25.48
C GLU A 300 -4.88 7.24 25.72
N ASN A 301 -5.45 6.83 26.85
CA ASN A 301 -5.64 5.42 27.20
C ASN A 301 -6.90 4.89 26.49
N VAL A 302 -6.72 4.52 25.23
CA VAL A 302 -7.79 4.01 24.36
C VAL A 302 -7.56 2.56 23.96
N SER A 303 -8.62 1.83 23.67
CA SER A 303 -8.58 0.50 23.03
C SER A 303 -9.47 0.51 21.79
N PHE A 304 -9.11 -0.31 20.80
CA PHE A 304 -9.88 -0.44 19.56
C PHE A 304 -10.70 -1.73 19.59
N CYS A 305 -12.00 -1.60 19.40
CA CYS A 305 -12.93 -2.71 19.26
C CYS A 305 -13.27 -2.87 17.78
N ILE A 306 -12.87 -3.99 17.17
CA ILE A 306 -13.15 -4.30 15.76
C ILE A 306 -14.45 -5.08 15.67
N THR A 307 -15.43 -4.55 14.93
CA THR A 307 -16.75 -5.14 14.75
C THR A 307 -17.01 -5.60 13.32
N ASN A 308 -16.34 -5.04 12.32
CA ASN A 308 -16.51 -5.43 10.92
C ASN A 308 -15.16 -5.63 10.22
N ILE A 309 -15.10 -6.65 9.36
CA ILE A 309 -13.90 -6.99 8.59
C ILE A 309 -14.29 -7.06 7.11
N PRO A 310 -14.08 -5.97 6.35
CA PRO A 310 -14.37 -5.98 4.92
C PRO A 310 -13.31 -6.77 4.18
N VAL A 311 -13.73 -7.78 3.42
CA VAL A 311 -12.85 -8.67 2.67
C VAL A 311 -13.28 -8.74 1.22
N ILE A 312 -12.32 -8.95 0.31
CA ILE A 312 -12.62 -9.31 -1.08
C ILE A 312 -13.43 -10.61 -1.08
N ALA A 313 -14.56 -10.60 -1.80
CA ALA A 313 -15.51 -11.71 -1.81
C ALA A 313 -14.84 -13.07 -2.10
N GLY A 314 -15.23 -14.09 -1.34
CA GLY A 314 -14.69 -15.45 -1.45
C GLY A 314 -13.32 -15.68 -0.80
N MET A 315 -12.56 -14.64 -0.43
CA MET A 315 -11.22 -14.82 0.15
C MET A 315 -11.23 -15.38 1.56
N GLN A 316 -12.33 -15.20 2.31
CA GLN A 316 -12.56 -15.86 3.60
C GLN A 316 -12.56 -17.39 3.50
N LEU A 317 -12.96 -17.95 2.36
CA LEU A 317 -12.96 -19.40 2.11
C LEU A 317 -11.53 -19.94 1.90
N ILE A 318 -10.61 -19.07 1.46
CA ILE A 318 -9.22 -19.42 1.20
C ILE A 318 -8.40 -19.43 2.50
N SER A 319 -8.59 -18.42 3.36
CA SER A 319 -7.72 -18.20 4.52
C SER A 319 -8.47 -17.84 5.79
N LYS A 320 -8.35 -18.71 6.81
CA LYS A 320 -8.82 -18.41 8.17
C LYS A 320 -8.02 -17.30 8.86
N ARG A 321 -6.82 -16.98 8.36
CA ARG A 321 -6.01 -15.87 8.92
C ARG A 321 -6.58 -14.52 8.52
N LEU A 322 -7.20 -14.43 7.34
CA LEU A 322 -7.84 -13.21 6.85
C LEU A 322 -9.00 -12.79 7.76
N VAL A 323 -9.85 -13.75 8.12
CA VAL A 323 -10.98 -13.57 9.05
C VAL A 323 -10.52 -13.11 10.45
N LYS A 324 -9.26 -13.36 10.82
CA LYS A 324 -8.66 -12.89 12.08
C LYS A 324 -7.90 -11.56 11.92
N GLY A 325 -7.91 -10.94 10.73
CA GLY A 325 -7.14 -9.75 10.41
C GLY A 325 -5.61 -9.95 10.47
N LEU A 326 -5.14 -11.20 10.32
CA LEU A 326 -3.73 -11.59 10.42
C LEU A 326 -3.10 -11.98 9.07
N SER A 327 -3.86 -11.84 7.98
CA SER A 327 -3.31 -12.00 6.63
C SER A 327 -2.56 -10.73 6.22
N PRO A 328 -1.38 -10.86 5.59
CA PRO A 328 -0.68 -9.71 5.01
C PRO A 328 -1.55 -8.96 4.00
N GLU A 329 -1.39 -7.65 3.94
CA GLU A 329 -1.93 -6.82 2.86
C GLU A 329 -0.80 -6.16 2.08
N MET A 330 -1.10 -5.71 0.87
CA MET A 330 -0.14 -5.06 -0.01
C MET A 330 -0.77 -3.78 -0.55
N SER A 331 -0.09 -2.63 -0.38
CA SER A 331 -0.66 -1.31 -0.72
C SER A 331 -2.12 -1.17 -0.23
N GLY A 332 -2.36 -1.53 1.03
CA GLY A 332 -3.69 -1.56 1.63
C GLY A 332 -4.27 -0.16 1.83
N GLY A 333 -5.45 -0.13 2.45
CA GLY A 333 -6.15 1.12 2.77
C GLY A 333 -5.56 1.82 3.98
N LEU A 334 -6.10 3.01 4.25
CA LEU A 334 -5.89 3.71 5.50
C LEU A 334 -6.90 3.20 6.54
N LEU A 335 -6.44 3.00 7.76
CA LEU A 335 -7.27 2.84 8.95
C LEU A 335 -7.24 4.16 9.71
N ILE A 336 -8.39 4.84 9.77
CA ILE A 336 -8.50 6.23 10.23
C ILE A 336 -9.41 6.29 11.46
N CYS A 337 -8.94 6.95 12.52
CA CYS A 337 -9.73 7.30 13.70
C CYS A 337 -10.34 8.70 13.50
N MET A 338 -11.65 8.82 13.63
CA MET A 338 -12.35 10.12 13.55
C MET A 338 -13.72 10.08 14.23
N ALA A 339 -14.29 11.25 14.48
CA ALA A 339 -15.61 11.35 15.10
C ALA A 339 -16.71 10.74 14.20
N PRO A 340 -17.75 10.09 14.76
CA PRO A 340 -18.81 9.44 13.98
C PRO A 340 -19.52 10.35 12.96
N ALA A 341 -19.77 11.61 13.34
CA ALA A 341 -20.39 12.60 12.46
C ALA A 341 -19.52 12.95 11.25
N GLN A 342 -18.20 13.02 11.45
CA GLN A 342 -17.22 13.28 10.39
C GLN A 342 -17.02 12.05 9.50
N ALA A 343 -17.03 10.85 10.08
CA ALA A 343 -16.93 9.60 9.34
C ALA A 343 -18.04 9.44 8.30
N SER A 344 -19.27 9.84 8.65
CA SER A 344 -20.41 9.78 7.71
C SER A 344 -20.17 10.65 6.47
N GLN A 345 -19.69 11.88 6.66
CA GLN A 345 -19.39 12.81 5.56
C GLN A 345 -18.14 12.38 4.77
N PHE A 346 -17.14 11.83 5.45
CA PHE A 346 -15.95 11.25 4.82
C PHE A 346 -16.34 10.12 3.87
N ILE A 347 -17.18 9.18 4.33
CA ILE A 347 -17.60 8.01 3.56
C ILE A 347 -18.39 8.42 2.32
N GLU A 348 -19.32 9.36 2.47
CA GLU A 348 -20.13 9.89 1.35
C GLU A 348 -19.24 10.53 0.28
N GLN A 349 -18.38 11.47 0.67
CA GLN A 349 -17.50 12.17 -0.28
C GLN A 349 -16.44 11.25 -0.89
N PHE A 350 -15.94 10.27 -0.12
CA PHE A 350 -15.03 9.26 -0.66
C PHE A 350 -15.72 8.43 -1.74
N ASN A 351 -16.94 7.96 -1.47
CA ASN A 351 -17.70 7.14 -2.42
C ASN A 351 -18.02 7.93 -3.70
N GLU A 352 -18.40 9.21 -3.59
CA GLU A 352 -18.63 10.08 -4.74
C GLU A 352 -17.37 10.27 -5.60
N ALA A 353 -16.21 10.48 -4.96
CA ALA A 353 -14.95 10.73 -5.67
C ALA A 353 -14.30 9.47 -6.24
N VAL A 354 -14.45 8.33 -5.57
CA VAL A 354 -13.70 7.10 -5.88
C VAL A 354 -14.57 6.01 -6.50
N GLY A 355 -15.88 6.01 -6.23
CA GLY A 355 -16.83 5.05 -6.75
C GLY A 355 -16.92 3.73 -5.96
N TYR A 356 -16.41 3.69 -4.73
CA TYR A 356 -16.73 2.63 -3.76
C TYR A 356 -16.71 3.17 -2.33
N GLN A 357 -17.40 2.48 -1.43
CA GLN A 357 -17.62 2.92 -0.05
C GLN A 357 -16.54 2.39 0.92
N PRO A 358 -15.92 3.22 1.77
CA PRO A 358 -15.16 2.80 2.94
C PRO A 358 -16.05 2.17 4.02
N TRP A 359 -15.45 1.45 4.96
CA TRP A 359 -16.19 0.74 6.02
C TRP A 359 -15.88 1.29 7.39
N ILE A 360 -16.91 1.45 8.22
CA ILE A 360 -16.72 1.57 9.67
C ILE A 360 -16.45 0.16 10.20
N VAL A 361 -15.21 -0.08 10.62
CA VAL A 361 -14.71 -1.40 11.03
C VAL A 361 -14.71 -1.60 12.54
N GLY A 362 -15.01 -0.55 13.30
CA GLY A 362 -14.99 -0.60 14.75
C GLY A 362 -15.10 0.75 15.43
N SER A 363 -14.85 0.76 16.72
CA SER A 363 -14.89 1.93 17.60
C SER A 363 -13.62 2.06 18.43
N VAL A 364 -13.39 3.28 18.92
CA VAL A 364 -12.37 3.61 19.90
C VAL A 364 -13.05 3.78 21.26
N GLU A 365 -12.57 3.07 22.25
CA GLU A 365 -13.11 3.04 23.61
C GLU A 365 -12.05 3.47 24.61
N SER A 366 -12.44 3.87 25.82
CA SER A 366 -11.48 4.00 26.92
C SER A 366 -10.90 2.62 27.26
N GLY A 367 -9.58 2.50 27.35
CA GLY A 367 -8.93 1.21 27.47
C GLY A 367 -7.44 1.29 27.76
N SER A 368 -6.72 0.20 27.48
CA SER A 368 -5.32 0.03 27.87
C SER A 368 -4.38 -0.12 26.67
N LYS A 369 -4.65 0.60 25.57
CA LYS A 369 -3.85 0.58 24.34
C LYS A 369 -3.79 -0.80 23.70
N THR A 370 -4.95 -1.49 23.71
CA THR A 370 -5.13 -2.83 23.14
C THR A 370 -6.11 -2.81 21.98
N VAL A 371 -6.06 -3.85 21.16
CA VAL A 371 -7.02 -4.07 20.07
C VAL A 371 -7.61 -5.45 20.23
N TYR A 372 -8.91 -5.56 20.05
CA TYR A 372 -9.62 -6.83 20.10
C TYR A 372 -10.75 -6.85 19.08
N MET A 373 -11.11 -8.05 18.64
CA MET A 373 -12.30 -8.27 17.82
C MET A 373 -13.48 -8.58 18.74
N ALA A 374 -14.64 -7.98 18.46
CA ALA A 374 -15.88 -8.31 19.13
C ALA A 374 -16.26 -9.78 18.88
N GLU A 375 -16.98 -10.40 19.81
CA GLU A 375 -17.40 -11.81 19.67
C GLU A 375 -18.33 -12.02 18.48
N ASP A 376 -19.11 -11.00 18.13
CA ASP A 376 -20.05 -10.94 17.03
C ASP A 376 -19.49 -10.19 15.80
N ALA A 377 -18.16 -10.08 15.69
CA ALA A 377 -17.52 -9.39 14.57
C ALA A 377 -17.93 -10.01 13.22
N ARG A 378 -18.40 -9.16 12.30
CA ARG A 378 -18.98 -9.56 11.02
C ARG A 378 -17.96 -9.49 9.90
N ILE A 379 -18.06 -10.43 8.96
CA ILE A 379 -17.30 -10.40 7.72
C ILE A 379 -18.17 -9.76 6.64
N ILE A 380 -17.69 -8.68 6.04
CA ILE A 380 -18.40 -7.97 4.97
C ILE A 380 -17.73 -8.33 3.65
N GLU A 381 -18.42 -9.06 2.78
CA GLU A 381 -17.90 -9.40 1.45
C GLU A 381 -18.09 -8.23 0.49
N GLN A 382 -16.98 -7.78 -0.11
CA GLN A 382 -17.01 -6.80 -1.19
C GLN A 382 -16.84 -7.50 -2.54
N PHE A 383 -17.85 -7.36 -3.39
CA PHE A 383 -17.82 -7.84 -4.77
C PHE A 383 -17.28 -6.78 -5.73
N SER A 384 -16.81 -7.20 -6.91
CA SER A 384 -16.20 -6.30 -7.90
C SER A 384 -17.16 -5.26 -8.49
N ASP A 385 -18.47 -5.53 -8.44
CA ASP A 385 -19.53 -4.70 -9.04
C ASP A 385 -20.44 -4.10 -7.96
N ASN A 386 -20.01 -3.02 -7.29
CA ASN A 386 -20.79 -2.11 -6.43
C ASN A 386 -21.82 -2.69 -5.42
N GLY A 387 -21.84 -4.00 -5.19
CA GLY A 387 -22.72 -4.67 -4.25
C GLY A 387 -21.95 -5.00 -2.99
N ILE A 388 -22.14 -4.20 -1.95
CA ILE A 388 -21.91 -4.69 -0.59
C ILE A 388 -23.10 -5.61 -0.29
N ILE A 389 -22.85 -6.90 -0.04
CA ILE A 389 -23.86 -7.81 0.50
C ILE A 389 -23.42 -8.11 1.93
N GLU A 390 -24.13 -7.53 2.90
CA GLU A 390 -24.04 -7.96 4.30
C GLU A 390 -24.79 -9.28 4.43
N PHE A 391 -24.13 -10.32 4.93
CA PHE A 391 -24.80 -11.55 5.34
C PHE A 391 -25.07 -11.45 6.85
N ASP A 392 -26.34 -11.43 7.24
CA ASP A 392 -26.75 -11.74 8.61
C ASP A 392 -26.93 -13.27 8.72
N GLU A 393 -26.19 -13.86 9.67
CA GLU A 393 -26.12 -15.25 10.16
C GLU A 393 -25.45 -16.34 9.30
#